data_AF-A0A8S3D1T7-F1
#
_entry.id   AF-A0A8S3D1T7-F1
#
_cell.length_a   1.000
_cell.length_b   1.000
_cell.length_c   1.000
_cell.angle_alpha   90.00
_cell.angle_beta   90.00
_cell.angle_gamma   90.00
#
_symmetry.space_group_name_H-M   'P 1'
#
loop_
_entity.id
_entity.type
_entity.pdbx_description
1 polymer ?
#
loop_
_entity_poly.entity_id
_entity_poly.type
_entity_poly.pdbx_seq_one_letter_code
_entity_poly.pdbx_strand_id
1 'polypeptide(L)'
;GAAAQFKQRFSFANLTFLSNDHNVNLIWNFFSTGHGRGAVDGVGGTVKRLVWRGVMAKQCVIRNAYDFVQYATAVITDINIILIDAQHIKAQSLLLNQRWDGIRAIPDTLKIHYVKSLSPYNVEVRLFSKSNEKKTFCLKP
;
A
#
# COMPACT_ATOMS: atom_id res chain seq x y z
N GLY A 1 6.35 -9.11 3.00
CA GLY A 1 6.98 -7.77 2.95
C GLY A 1 7.56 -7.41 4.31
N ALA A 2 8.46 -6.42 4.36
CA ALA A 2 9.12 -6.02 5.61
C ALA A 2 8.08 -5.50 6.63
N ALA A 3 7.94 -6.18 7.77
CA ALA A 3 6.91 -5.87 8.77
C ALA A 3 6.96 -4.40 9.22
N ALA A 4 8.16 -3.80 9.30
CA ALA A 4 8.35 -2.40 9.67
C ALA A 4 7.72 -1.39 8.69
N GLN A 5 7.58 -1.73 7.40
CA GLN A 5 7.00 -0.82 6.39
C GLN A 5 5.47 -0.86 6.39
N PHE A 6 4.88 -2.02 6.67
CA PHE A 6 3.43 -2.22 6.55
C PHE A 6 2.69 -2.16 7.90
N LYS A 7 3.32 -2.57 9.00
CA LYS A 7 2.74 -2.52 10.35
C LYS A 7 3.13 -1.22 11.05
N GLN A 8 2.37 -0.16 10.81
CA GLN A 8 2.65 1.15 11.38
C GLN A 8 1.37 2.00 11.49
N ARG A 9 1.37 2.97 12.41
CA ARG A 9 0.19 3.75 12.83
C ARG A 9 -0.51 4.52 11.70
N PHE A 10 0.23 5.10 10.76
CA PHE A 10 -0.29 5.84 9.62
C PHE A 10 -1.04 4.92 8.64
N SER A 11 -0.52 3.70 8.39
CA SER A 11 -1.21 2.69 7.56
C SER A 11 -2.51 2.26 8.22
N PHE A 12 -2.50 2.03 9.53
CA PHE A 12 -3.70 1.66 10.27
C PHE A 12 -4.73 2.79 10.28
N ALA A 13 -4.30 4.05 10.43
CA ALA A 13 -5.18 5.20 10.30
C ALA A 13 -5.81 5.27 8.91
N ASN A 14 -5.03 5.16 7.83
CA ASN A 14 -5.56 5.18 6.47
C ASN A 14 -6.59 4.07 6.22
N LEU A 15 -6.31 2.86 6.74
CA LEU A 15 -7.23 1.72 6.65
C LEU A 15 -8.62 2.05 7.23
N THR A 16 -8.72 2.90 8.24
CA THR A 16 -10.01 3.27 8.86
C THR A 16 -10.89 4.18 8.00
N PHE A 17 -10.36 4.77 6.93
CA PHE A 17 -11.09 5.69 6.06
C PHE A 17 -11.40 5.11 4.67
N LEU A 18 -10.86 3.93 4.32
CA LEU A 18 -11.08 3.32 3.00
C LEU A 18 -12.57 3.12 2.66
N SER A 19 -13.40 2.84 3.67
CA SER A 19 -14.84 2.68 3.47
C SER A 19 -15.50 4.01 3.08
N ASN A 20 -15.11 5.12 3.71
CA ASN A 20 -15.63 6.45 3.39
C ASN A 20 -15.06 7.00 2.08
N ASP A 21 -13.76 6.82 1.86
CA ASP A 21 -13.06 7.40 0.71
C ASP A 21 -13.35 6.62 -0.60
N HIS A 22 -13.57 5.30 -0.50
CA HIS A 22 -13.61 4.40 -1.66
C HIS A 22 -14.71 3.34 -1.62
N ASN A 23 -15.58 3.34 -0.60
CA ASN A 23 -16.59 2.28 -0.39
C ASN A 23 -15.97 0.87 -0.30
N VAL A 24 -14.76 0.77 0.29
CA VAL A 24 -14.03 -0.49 0.47
C VAL A 24 -13.87 -0.81 1.95
N ASN A 25 -14.41 -1.96 2.36
CA ASN A 25 -14.18 -2.52 3.69
C ASN A 25 -13.01 -3.51 3.63
N LEU A 26 -11.94 -3.22 4.39
CA LEU A 26 -10.70 -4.00 4.33
C LEU A 26 -10.33 -4.62 5.68
N ILE A 27 -9.85 -5.86 5.61
CA ILE A 27 -9.20 -6.57 6.71
C ILE A 27 -7.77 -6.84 6.27
N TRP A 28 -6.80 -6.50 7.12
CA TRP A 28 -5.39 -6.72 6.84
C TRP A 28 -4.85 -7.86 7.70
N ASN A 29 -4.48 -8.96 7.05
CA ASN A 29 -3.77 -10.07 7.66
C ASN A 29 -2.27 -9.96 7.41
N PHE A 30 -1.47 -10.12 8.45
CA PHE A 30 -0.01 -10.14 8.35
C PHE A 30 0.50 -11.55 8.63
N PHE A 31 1.25 -12.09 7.69
CA PHE A 31 1.86 -13.42 7.81
C PHE A 31 3.28 -13.30 8.38
N SER A 32 3.71 -14.32 9.12
CA SER A 32 5.11 -14.46 9.55
C SER A 32 6.02 -14.46 8.33
N THR A 33 7.19 -13.85 8.47
CA THR A 33 8.15 -13.52 7.43
C THR A 33 8.43 -14.66 6.45
N GLY A 34 7.82 -14.58 5.28
CA GLY A 34 8.40 -15.09 4.04
C GLY A 34 8.71 -13.90 3.15
N HIS A 35 9.81 -13.96 2.40
CA HIS A 35 10.06 -13.11 1.24
C HIS A 35 9.00 -13.40 0.16
N GLY A 36 7.75 -13.11 0.46
CA GLY A 36 6.60 -13.38 -0.37
C GLY A 36 6.64 -12.41 -1.54
N ARG A 37 7.35 -12.80 -2.58
CA ARG A 37 7.12 -12.31 -3.93
C ARG A 37 5.69 -12.73 -4.27
N GLY A 38 4.76 -11.79 -4.18
CA GLY A 38 3.35 -12.02 -4.47
C GLY A 38 3.06 -11.86 -5.95
N ALA A 39 1.80 -12.07 -6.34
CA ALA A 39 1.34 -11.81 -7.71
C ALA A 39 1.70 -10.38 -8.18
N VAL A 40 1.65 -9.40 -7.27
CA VAL A 40 2.03 -8.00 -7.51
C VAL A 40 3.50 -7.84 -7.94
N ASP A 41 4.42 -8.64 -7.40
CA ASP A 41 5.82 -8.61 -7.79
C ASP A 41 6.01 -9.18 -9.20
N GLY A 42 5.18 -10.17 -9.57
CA GLY A 42 5.12 -10.71 -10.92
C GLY A 42 4.68 -9.67 -11.95
N VAL A 43 3.61 -8.93 -11.65
CA VAL A 43 3.12 -7.83 -12.50
C VAL A 43 4.21 -6.77 -12.69
N GLY A 44 4.81 -6.29 -11.59
CA GLY A 44 5.89 -5.29 -11.65
C GLY A 44 7.13 -5.81 -12.39
N GLY A 45 7.49 -7.08 -12.18
CA GLY A 45 8.59 -7.73 -12.88
C GLY A 45 8.36 -7.85 -14.38
N THR A 46 7.15 -8.22 -14.80
CA THR A 46 6.75 -8.31 -16.21
C THR A 46 6.84 -6.95 -16.91
N VAL A 47 6.28 -5.89 -16.31
CA VAL A 47 6.35 -4.54 -16.86
C VAL A 47 7.81 -4.10 -17.04
N LYS A 48 8.63 -4.24 -15.99
CA LYS A 48 10.06 -3.88 -16.05
C LYS A 48 10.81 -4.67 -17.13
N ARG A 49 10.56 -5.98 -17.23
CA ARG A 49 11.20 -6.85 -18.22
C ARG A 49 10.86 -6.44 -19.64
N LEU A 50 9.60 -6.12 -19.92
CA LEU A 50 9.17 -5.73 -21.26
C LEU A 50 9.74 -4.37 -21.68
N VAL A 51 9.73 -3.38 -20.78
CA VAL A 51 10.39 -2.09 -21.03
C VAL A 51 11.89 -2.27 -21.25
N TRP A 52 12.55 -3.08 -20.40
CA TRP A 52 13.98 -3.38 -20.53
C TRP A 52 14.33 -4.01 -21.88
N ARG A 53 13.51 -4.96 -22.37
CA ARG A 53 13.69 -5.55 -23.70
C ARG A 53 13.61 -4.51 -24.82
N GLY A 54 12.68 -3.57 -24.71
CA GLY A 54 12.57 -2.43 -25.64
C GLY A 54 13.83 -1.58 -25.69
N VAL A 55 14.39 -1.24 -24.53
CA VAL A 55 15.65 -0.48 -24.41
C VAL A 55 16.81 -1.25 -25.03
N MET A 56 16.96 -2.54 -24.71
CA MET A 56 18.03 -3.38 -25.26
C MET A 56 17.93 -3.56 -26.78
N ALA A 57 16.71 -3.63 -27.32
CA ALA A 57 16.45 -3.66 -28.74
C ALA A 57 16.56 -2.29 -29.43
N LYS A 58 16.94 -1.23 -28.70
CA LYS A 58 17.01 0.16 -29.17
C LYS A 58 15.69 0.69 -29.74
N GLN A 59 14.56 0.16 -29.27
CA GLN A 59 13.21 0.57 -29.69
C GLN A 59 12.72 1.81 -28.91
N CYS A 60 13.29 2.09 -27.74
CA CYS A 60 12.97 3.25 -26.94
C CYS A 60 14.19 3.73 -26.14
N VAL A 61 14.12 4.98 -25.69
CA VAL A 61 15.08 5.57 -24.74
C VAL A 61 14.28 6.08 -23.56
N ILE A 62 14.50 5.49 -22.38
CA ILE A 62 13.79 5.86 -21.15
C ILE A 62 14.68 6.80 -20.34
N ARG A 63 14.30 8.06 -20.19
CA ARG A 63 15.04 9.08 -19.42
C ARG A 63 14.38 9.42 -18.10
N ASN A 64 13.07 9.22 -18.01
CA ASN A 64 12.25 9.59 -16.86
C ASN A 64 11.03 8.65 -16.73
N ALA A 65 10.22 8.87 -15.69
CA ALA A 65 9.03 8.06 -15.42
C ALA A 65 7.94 8.21 -16.51
N TYR A 66 7.84 9.38 -17.16
CA TYR A 66 6.88 9.60 -18.24
C TYR A 66 7.23 8.74 -19.47
N ASP A 67 8.49 8.74 -19.90
CA ASP A 67 8.96 7.89 -20.99
C ASP A 67 8.68 6.41 -20.70
N PHE A 68 8.91 5.99 -19.45
CA PHE A 68 8.64 4.63 -18.99
C PHE A 68 7.17 4.27 -19.14
N VAL A 69 6.27 5.09 -18.59
CA VAL A 69 4.81 4.85 -18.63
C VAL A 69 4.30 4.88 -20.06
N GLN A 70 4.74 5.84 -20.87
CA GLN A 70 4.33 5.94 -22.28
C GLN A 70 4.71 4.68 -23.05
N TYR A 71 5.96 4.23 -22.96
CA TYR A 71 6.40 3.02 -23.65
C TYR A 71 5.70 1.77 -23.10
N ALA A 72 5.63 1.64 -21.77
CA ALA A 72 5.05 0.46 -21.13
C ALA A 72 3.56 0.30 -21.46
N THR A 73 2.79 1.39 -21.48
CA THR A 73 1.36 1.36 -21.85
C THR A 73 1.16 1.04 -23.33
N ALA A 74 2.09 1.46 -24.20
CA ALA A 74 2.02 1.14 -25.63
C ALA A 74 2.30 -0.33 -25.94
N VAL A 75 3.15 -1.00 -25.14
CA VAL A 75 3.57 -2.39 -25.39
C VAL A 75 2.86 -3.43 -24.50
N ILE A 76 2.09 -2.99 -23.50
CA ILE A 76 1.41 -3.87 -22.53
C ILE A 76 -0.06 -3.43 -22.43
N THR A 77 -0.96 -4.16 -23.08
CA THR A 77 -2.40 -3.84 -23.10
C THR A 77 -3.15 -4.36 -21.88
N ASP A 78 -2.65 -5.44 -21.25
CA ASP A 78 -3.38 -6.14 -20.18
C ASP A 78 -3.05 -5.63 -18.77
N ILE A 79 -2.15 -4.65 -18.66
CA ILE A 79 -1.73 -4.05 -17.38
C ILE A 79 -1.98 -2.55 -17.45
N ASN A 80 -2.91 -2.07 -16.61
CA ASN A 80 -3.14 -0.64 -16.44
C ASN A 80 -1.96 -0.01 -15.69
N ILE A 81 -1.29 0.95 -16.33
CA ILE A 81 -0.14 1.65 -15.77
C ILE A 81 -0.53 3.11 -15.56
N ILE A 82 -0.33 3.60 -14.34
CA ILE A 82 -0.71 4.96 -13.94
C ILE A 82 0.56 5.70 -13.51
N LEU A 83 0.77 6.90 -14.04
CA LEU A 83 1.82 7.81 -13.58
C LEU A 83 1.31 8.61 -12.39
N ILE A 84 2.06 8.57 -11.28
CA ILE A 84 1.82 9.40 -10.10
C ILE A 84 2.92 10.45 -10.04
N ASP A 85 2.58 11.70 -10.34
CA ASP A 85 3.53 12.81 -10.35
C ASP A 85 3.63 13.53 -8.99
N ALA A 86 4.55 14.50 -8.91
CA ALA A 86 4.77 15.28 -7.70
C ALA A 86 3.55 16.13 -7.30
N GLN A 87 2.75 16.60 -8.25
CA GLN A 87 1.55 17.39 -7.96
C GLN A 87 0.47 16.52 -7.33
N HIS A 88 0.26 15.30 -7.85
CA HIS A 88 -0.65 14.32 -7.29
C HIS A 88 -0.24 13.93 -5.86
N ILE A 89 1.05 13.66 -5.63
CA ILE A 89 1.58 13.38 -4.28
C ILE A 89 1.32 14.56 -3.34
N LYS A 90 1.59 15.79 -3.78
CA LYS A 90 1.38 17.00 -2.97
C LYS A 90 -0.09 17.25 -2.64
N ALA A 91 -0.99 16.98 -3.59
CA ALA A 91 -2.43 17.10 -3.36
C ALA A 91 -2.91 16.11 -2.29
N GLN A 92 -2.43 14.87 -2.34
CA GLN A 92 -2.80 13.82 -1.37
C GLN A 92 -2.12 14.01 -0.01
N SER A 93 -0.91 14.57 0.02
CA SER A 93 -0.14 14.71 1.27
C SER A 93 -0.82 15.65 2.27
N LEU A 94 -1.53 16.69 1.81
CA LEU A 94 -2.24 17.61 2.70
C LEU A 94 -3.34 16.89 3.51
N LEU A 95 -4.18 16.11 2.82
CA LEU A 95 -5.24 15.30 3.44
C LEU A 95 -4.63 14.27 4.41
N LEU A 96 -3.58 13.57 3.96
CA LEU A 96 -2.92 12.55 4.77
C LEU A 96 -2.28 13.15 6.03
N ASN A 97 -1.60 14.29 5.91
CA ASN A 97 -1.00 14.98 7.05
C ASN A 97 -2.05 15.39 8.08
N GLN A 98 -3.20 15.92 7.66
CA GLN A 98 -4.31 16.23 8.57
C GLN A 98 -4.88 14.97 9.23
N ARG A 99 -5.00 13.87 8.46
CA ARG A 99 -5.47 12.59 8.99
C ARG A 99 -4.51 12.01 10.02
N TRP A 100 -3.21 12.17 9.80
CA TRP A 100 -2.14 11.65 10.63
C TRP A 100 -1.77 12.54 11.80
N ASP A 101 -2.29 13.76 11.85
CA ASP A 101 -2.03 14.64 12.97
C ASP A 101 -2.55 14.02 14.29
N GLY A 102 -1.68 14.01 15.30
CA GLY A 102 -1.98 13.45 16.62
C GLY A 102 -2.16 11.93 16.72
N ILE A 103 -1.89 11.13 15.66
CA ILE A 103 -2.14 9.69 15.76
C ILE A 103 -1.13 8.94 16.65
N ARG A 104 -1.66 8.04 17.47
CA ARG A 104 -0.91 7.21 18.42
C ARG A 104 -0.53 5.87 17.78
N ALA A 105 0.61 5.33 18.19
CA ALA A 105 1.01 3.98 17.85
C ALA A 105 0.26 2.96 18.71
N ILE A 106 -0.02 1.79 18.15
CA ILE A 106 -0.58 0.67 18.92
C ILE A 106 0.60 -0.04 19.62
N PRO A 107 0.53 -0.28 20.95
CA PRO A 107 1.54 -1.07 21.64
C PRO A 107 1.75 -2.42 20.97
N ASP A 108 3.00 -2.91 20.95
CA ASP A 108 3.35 -4.20 20.35
C ASP A 108 2.91 -4.36 18.87
N THR A 109 2.86 -3.27 18.09
CA THR A 109 2.40 -3.27 16.68
C THR A 109 3.02 -4.40 15.84
N LEU A 110 4.30 -4.72 16.04
CA LEU A 110 4.97 -5.78 15.28
C LEU A 110 4.41 -7.19 15.58
N LYS A 111 3.88 -7.42 16.78
CA LYS A 111 3.25 -8.68 17.20
C LYS A 111 1.81 -8.82 16.70
N ILE A 112 1.22 -7.79 16.09
CA ILE A 112 -0.15 -7.83 15.57
C ILE A 112 -0.17 -8.54 14.22
N HIS A 113 -1.02 -9.55 14.04
CA HIS A 113 -1.16 -10.26 12.76
C HIS A 113 -2.49 -9.99 12.05
N TYR A 114 -3.36 -9.18 12.65
CA TYR A 114 -4.66 -8.86 12.11
C TYR A 114 -5.05 -7.44 12.50
N VAL A 115 -5.54 -6.67 11.52
CA VAL A 115 -6.12 -5.34 11.74
C VAL A 115 -7.39 -5.22 10.90
N LYS A 116 -8.48 -4.77 11.52
CA LYS A 116 -9.76 -4.48 10.87
C LYS A 116 -10.24 -3.08 11.25
N SER A 117 -10.75 -2.33 10.27
CA SER A 117 -11.42 -1.05 10.51
C SER A 117 -12.77 -1.28 11.19
N LEU A 118 -13.06 -0.48 12.22
CA LEU A 118 -14.38 -0.43 12.85
C LEU A 118 -15.10 0.89 12.53
N SER A 119 -14.39 2.00 12.67
CA SER A 119 -14.85 3.35 12.35
C SER A 119 -13.61 4.25 12.18
N PRO A 120 -13.75 5.52 11.76
CA PRO A 120 -12.61 6.44 11.67
C PRO A 120 -11.76 6.42 12.95
N TYR A 121 -10.45 6.22 12.77
CA TYR A 121 -9.45 6.08 13.84
C TYR A 121 -9.60 4.88 14.78
N ASN A 122 -10.61 4.03 14.63
CA ASN A 122 -10.84 2.89 15.49
C ASN A 122 -10.56 1.59 14.75
N VAL A 123 -9.69 0.77 15.34
CA VAL A 123 -9.29 -0.53 14.77
C VAL A 123 -9.46 -1.66 15.76
N GLU A 124 -9.91 -2.80 15.27
CA GLU A 124 -9.79 -4.09 15.95
C GLU A 124 -8.47 -4.74 15.55
N VAL A 125 -7.72 -5.24 16.52
CA VAL A 125 -6.46 -5.96 16.31
C VAL A 125 -6.46 -7.31 17.01
N ARG A 126 -5.71 -8.26 16.44
CA ARG A 126 -5.49 -9.58 17.05
C ARG A 126 -4.03 -9.98 16.95
N LEU A 127 -3.57 -10.71 17.96
CA LEU A 127 -2.21 -11.27 17.99
C LEU A 127 -2.00 -12.26 16.85
N PHE A 128 -3.01 -13.10 16.56
CA PHE A 128 -3.04 -14.00 15.41
C PHE A 128 -4.37 -13.85 14.67
N SER A 129 -4.40 -14.01 13.34
CA SER A 129 -5.63 -13.82 12.54
C SER A 129 -6.82 -14.66 13.02
N LYS A 130 -6.54 -15.87 13.53
CA LYS A 130 -7.55 -16.80 14.05
C LYS A 130 -7.75 -16.72 15.57
N SER A 131 -7.11 -15.77 16.26
CA SER A 131 -7.29 -15.62 17.71
C SER A 131 -8.72 -15.18 18.04
N ASN A 132 -9.28 -15.74 19.11
CA ASN A 132 -10.55 -15.26 19.70
C ASN A 132 -10.33 -13.98 20.53
N GLU A 133 -9.10 -13.75 20.98
CA GLU A 133 -8.74 -12.52 21.69
C GLU A 133 -8.59 -11.37 20.71
N LYS A 134 -9.51 -10.40 20.84
CA LYS A 134 -9.51 -9.15 20.09
C LYS A 134 -9.30 -7.97 21.04
N LYS A 135 -8.55 -6.98 20.59
CA LYS A 135 -8.37 -5.70 21.28
C LYS A 135 -8.78 -4.58 20.33
N THR A 136 -9.40 -3.54 20.88
CA THR A 136 -9.76 -2.34 20.11
C THR A 136 -8.88 -1.18 20.53
N PHE A 137 -8.42 -0.41 19.56
CA PHE A 137 -7.61 0.79 19.79
C PHE A 137 -8.20 1.98 19.05
N CYS A 138 -8.28 3.12 19.74
CA CYS A 138 -8.46 4.42 19.12
C CYS A 138 -7.08 5.02 18.82
N LEU A 139 -6.85 5.39 17.56
CA LEU A 139 -5.60 5.97 17.09
C LEU A 139 -5.52 7.47 17.37
N LYS A 140 -6.63 8.15 17.68
CA LYS A 140 -6.63 9.55 18.11
C LYS A 140 -6.88 9.69 19.62
N PRO A 141 -6.39 10.78 20.24
CA PRO A 141 -6.74 11.17 21.60
C PRO A 141 -8.25 11.20 21.85
#